data_AF-A0A7Y2FZX1-F1
#
_entry.id   AF-A0A7Y2FZX1-F1
#
_cell.length_a   1.000
_cell.length_b   1.000
_cell.length_c   1.000
_cell.angle_alpha   90.00
_cell.angle_beta   90.00
_cell.angle_gamma   90.00
#
_symmetry.space_group_name_H-M   'P 1'
#
loop_
_entity.id
_entity.type
_entity.pdbx_description
1 polymer ?
#
loop_
_entity_poly.entity_id
_entity_poly.type
_entity_poly.pdbx_seq_one_letter_code
_entity_poly.pdbx_strand_id
1 'polypeptide(L)'
;MKYNNRLNRALEKLKKLPEFTRHYLRNRSIGKMVPFVGTSGLDFQKMSCEEVIITIPNKRKVQNHIHQVHAAATVLLAETASGMVVGMNIPDDKLPLMKSLSAKY
;
A
#
# COMPACT_ATOMS: atom_id res chain seq x y z
N MET A 1 -19.85 -5.92 -5.31
CA MET A 1 -20.11 -4.47 -5.17
C MET A 1 -18.77 -3.75 -5.17
N LYS A 2 -18.51 -2.83 -6.11
CA LYS A 2 -17.38 -1.91 -5.99
C LYS A 2 -17.82 -0.77 -5.08
N TYR A 3 -17.22 -0.67 -3.90
CA TYR A 3 -17.56 0.40 -2.96
C TYR A 3 -17.10 1.74 -3.54
N ASN A 4 -17.99 2.72 -3.61
CA ASN A 4 -17.60 4.08 -3.98
C ASN A 4 -17.10 4.80 -2.73
N ASN A 5 -15.88 4.50 -2.29
CA ASN A 5 -15.23 5.14 -1.14
C ASN A 5 -14.13 6.11 -1.58
N ARG A 6 -13.58 6.90 -0.65
CA ARG A 6 -12.57 7.94 -0.93
C ARG A 6 -11.34 7.38 -1.63
N LEU A 7 -10.87 6.20 -1.22
CA LEU A 7 -9.70 5.55 -1.79
C LEU A 7 -9.95 5.15 -3.25
N ASN A 8 -11.07 4.49 -3.53
CA ASN A 8 -11.45 4.12 -4.89
C ASN A 8 -11.66 5.35 -5.78
N ARG A 9 -12.30 6.42 -5.28
CA ARG A 9 -12.42 7.69 -6.03
C ARG A 9 -11.07 8.32 -6.34
N ALA A 10 -10.10 8.24 -5.43
CA ALA A 10 -8.75 8.76 -5.67
C ALA A 10 -8.04 7.96 -6.77
N LEU A 11 -8.16 6.62 -6.74
CA LEU A 11 -7.61 5.75 -7.79
C LEU A 11 -8.28 5.97 -9.15
N GLU A 12 -9.60 6.16 -9.21
CA GLU A 12 -10.31 6.47 -10.45
C GLU A 12 -9.86 7.82 -11.05
N LYS A 13 -9.57 8.82 -10.20
CA LYS A 13 -8.98 10.09 -10.67
C LYS A 13 -7.58 9.88 -11.25
N LEU A 14 -6.76 9.01 -10.66
CA LEU A 14 -5.43 8.68 -11.19
C LEU A 14 -5.50 8.01 -12.57
N LYS A 15 -6.54 7.22 -12.86
CA LYS A 15 -6.72 6.59 -14.20
C LYS A 15 -6.90 7.61 -15.32
N LYS A 16 -7.36 8.83 -15.03
CA LYS A 16 -7.50 9.90 -16.02
C LYS A 16 -6.18 10.54 -16.44
N LEU A 17 -5.09 10.25 -15.72
CA LEU A 17 -3.76 10.78 -16.02
C LEU A 17 -3.02 9.92 -17.05
N PRO A 18 -1.97 10.45 -17.71
CA PRO A 18 -1.11 9.67 -18.60
C PRO A 18 -0.48 8.47 -17.89
N GLU A 19 -0.48 7.32 -18.54
CA GLU A 19 -0.12 6.03 -17.95
C GLU A 19 1.26 6.05 -17.27
N PHE A 20 2.26 6.66 -17.91
CA PHE A 20 3.63 6.78 -17.40
C PHE A 20 3.73 7.53 -16.06
N THR A 21 2.75 8.39 -15.73
CA THR A 21 2.72 9.14 -14.45
C THR A 21 1.95 8.43 -13.35
N ARG A 22 1.04 7.52 -13.71
CA ARG A 22 0.06 6.93 -12.77
C ARG A 22 0.75 6.21 -11.62
N HIS A 23 1.80 5.45 -11.95
CA HIS A 23 2.59 4.68 -10.99
C HIS A 23 3.28 5.58 -9.95
N TYR A 24 4.04 6.57 -10.42
CA TYR A 24 4.72 7.54 -9.57
C TYR A 24 3.75 8.32 -8.67
N LEU A 25 2.65 8.81 -9.25
CA LEU A 25 1.65 9.58 -8.52
C LEU A 25 0.88 8.74 -7.50
N ARG A 26 0.59 7.47 -7.82
CA ARG A 26 0.01 6.51 -6.87
C ARG A 26 0.92 6.36 -5.65
N ASN A 27 2.19 6.00 -5.86
CA ASN A 27 3.16 5.82 -4.78
C ASN A 27 3.32 7.08 -3.94
N ARG A 28 3.42 8.25 -4.58
CA ARG A 28 3.56 9.53 -3.89
C ARG A 28 2.30 9.92 -3.12
N SER A 29 1.12 9.64 -3.64
CA SER A 29 -0.15 9.96 -2.96
C SER A 29 -0.34 9.09 -1.72
N ILE A 30 -0.10 7.78 -1.83
CA ILE A 30 -0.19 6.87 -0.69
C ILE A 30 0.86 7.21 0.37
N GLY A 31 2.11 7.47 -0.03
CA GLY A 31 3.18 7.84 0.90
C GLY A 31 2.92 9.17 1.64
N LYS A 32 2.14 10.09 1.07
CA LYS A 32 1.68 11.30 1.78
C LYS A 32 0.56 11.01 2.78
N MET A 33 -0.32 10.06 2.48
CA MET A 33 -1.42 9.68 3.37
C MET A 33 -0.95 8.83 4.55
N VAL A 34 0.03 7.96 4.33
CA VAL A 34 0.59 7.06 5.35
C VAL A 34 2.10 7.33 5.46
N PRO A 35 2.54 8.22 6.37
CA PRO A 35 3.93 8.69 6.42
C PRO A 35 4.98 7.58 6.49
N PHE A 36 4.71 6.52 7.28
CA PHE A 36 5.64 5.40 7.44
C PHE A 36 5.80 4.56 6.15
N VAL A 37 4.71 4.39 5.38
CA VAL A 37 4.78 3.82 4.04
C VAL A 37 5.63 4.70 3.13
N GLY A 38 5.49 6.03 3.23
CA GLY A 38 6.29 6.99 2.47
C GLY A 38 7.81 6.86 2.68
N THR A 39 8.26 6.43 3.87
CA THR A 39 9.69 6.24 4.16
C THR A 39 10.20 4.87 3.69
N SER A 40 9.36 3.83 3.78
CA SER A 40 9.74 2.44 3.51
C SER A 40 10.17 2.15 2.06
N GLY A 41 9.67 2.90 1.08
CA GLY A 41 9.95 2.62 -0.34
C GLY A 41 9.19 1.43 -0.89
N LEU A 42 8.05 1.10 -0.30
CA LEU A 42 7.04 0.25 -0.92
C LEU A 42 6.65 0.81 -2.28
N ASP A 43 6.49 -0.10 -3.24
CA ASP A 43 6.10 0.20 -4.60
C ASP A 43 4.77 -0.48 -4.92
N PHE A 44 3.71 0.32 -5.08
CA PHE A 44 2.37 -0.17 -5.36
C PHE A 44 2.28 -0.47 -6.86
N GLN A 45 2.36 -1.73 -7.26
CA GLN A 45 2.26 -2.15 -8.67
C GLN A 45 0.82 -2.12 -9.16
N LYS A 46 -0.11 -2.65 -8.35
CA LYS A 46 -1.52 -2.76 -8.67
C LYS A 46 -2.36 -2.46 -7.43
N MET A 47 -3.46 -1.76 -7.63
CA MET A 47 -4.48 -1.53 -6.60
C MET A 47 -5.86 -1.55 -7.26
N SER A 48 -6.66 -2.55 -6.91
CA SER A 48 -8.09 -2.63 -7.21
C SER A 48 -8.83 -3.27 -6.04
N CYS A 49 -10.16 -3.24 -6.07
CA CYS A 49 -10.96 -3.86 -5.01
C CYS A 49 -10.71 -5.38 -4.90
N GLU A 50 -10.25 -6.01 -5.98
CA GLU A 50 -10.01 -7.45 -6.07
C GLU A 50 -8.56 -7.83 -5.70
N GLU A 51 -7.59 -6.95 -5.95
CA GLU A 51 -6.18 -7.28 -5.77
C GLU A 51 -5.31 -6.04 -5.50
N VAL A 52 -4.39 -6.18 -4.53
CA VAL A 52 -3.31 -5.22 -4.30
C VAL A 52 -1.97 -5.95 -4.42
N ILE A 53 -1.10 -5.43 -5.27
CA ILE A 53 0.27 -5.92 -5.45
C ILE A 53 1.22 -4.81 -5.03
N ILE A 54 2.05 -5.10 -4.02
CA ILE A 54 3.09 -4.20 -3.53
C ILE A 54 4.41 -4.95 -3.56
N THR A 55 5.47 -4.27 -4.01
CA THR A 55 6.84 -4.79 -3.98
C THR A 55 7.71 -3.94 -3.05
N ILE A 56 8.74 -4.56 -2.48
CA ILE A 56 9.77 -3.87 -1.69
C ILE A 56 11.15 -4.22 -2.27
N PRO A 57 11.86 -3.25 -2.89
CA PRO A 57 13.19 -3.52 -3.40
C PRO A 57 14.18 -3.62 -2.22
N ASN A 58 15.07 -4.61 -2.25
CA ASN A 58 16.15 -4.74 -1.27
C ASN A 58 17.13 -3.55 -1.40
N LYS A 59 16.96 -2.53 -0.54
CA LYS A 59 17.75 -1.29 -0.53
C LYS A 59 18.13 -0.94 0.91
N ARG A 60 19.24 -0.20 1.09
CA ARG A 60 19.81 0.17 2.40
C ARG A 60 18.81 0.58 3.47
N LYS A 61 17.79 1.37 3.12
CA LYS A 61 16.79 1.88 4.07
C LYS A 61 15.84 0.83 4.66
N VAL A 62 15.75 -0.36 4.06
CA VAL A 62 14.89 -1.47 4.49
C VAL A 62 15.68 -2.75 4.72
N GLN A 63 17.00 -2.66 4.75
CA GLN A 63 17.88 -3.79 5.02
C GLN A 63 17.99 -4.04 6.52
N ASN A 64 18.16 -5.30 6.89
CA ASN A 64 18.67 -5.70 8.20
C ASN A 64 20.21 -5.66 8.21
N HIS A 65 20.80 -6.04 9.35
CA HIS A 65 22.26 -6.04 9.56
C HIS A 65 23.02 -7.06 8.69
N ILE A 66 22.33 -7.98 8.01
CA ILE A 66 22.92 -8.93 7.04
C ILE A 66 22.60 -8.57 5.58
N HIS A 67 22.18 -7.34 5.30
CA HIS A 67 21.88 -6.82 3.96
C HIS A 67 20.71 -7.52 3.23
N GLN A 68 19.83 -8.21 3.97
CA GLN A 68 18.56 -8.73 3.47
C GLN A 68 17.40 -7.82 3.87
N VAL A 69 16.22 -8.00 3.25
CA VAL A 69 15.04 -7.21 3.63
C VAL A 69 14.70 -7.47 5.10
N HIS A 70 14.55 -6.40 5.88
CA HIS A 70 14.26 -6.48 7.30
C HIS A 70 12.90 -7.14 7.53
N ALA A 71 12.80 -8.04 8.52
CA ALA A 71 11.54 -8.70 8.86
C ALA A 71 10.40 -7.69 9.09
N ALA A 72 10.63 -6.66 9.91
CA ALA A 72 9.68 -5.55 10.08
C ALA A 72 9.25 -4.86 8.75
N ALA A 73 10.14 -4.73 7.76
CA ALA A 73 9.79 -4.17 6.46
C ALA A 73 8.88 -5.11 5.64
N THR A 74 9.07 -6.42 5.76
CA THR A 74 8.15 -7.40 5.17
C THR A 74 6.79 -7.43 5.88
N VAL A 75 6.75 -7.28 7.21
CA VAL A 75 5.48 -7.11 7.97
C VAL A 75 4.76 -5.88 7.44
N LEU A 76 5.45 -4.74 7.34
CA LEU A 76 4.86 -3.49 6.83
C LEU A 76 4.30 -3.66 5.42
N LEU A 77 5.01 -4.37 4.53
CA LEU A 77 4.51 -4.69 3.18
C LEU A 77 3.19 -5.46 3.26
N ALA A 78 3.15 -6.53 4.05
CA ALA A 78 1.98 -7.40 4.19
C ALA A 78 0.80 -6.66 4.82
N GLU A 79 1.02 -5.95 5.94
CA GLU A 79 0.04 -5.11 6.61
C GLU A 79 -0.54 -4.07 5.64
N THR A 80 0.32 -3.36 4.91
CA THR A 80 -0.11 -2.32 3.97
C THR A 80 -0.93 -2.92 2.85
N ALA A 81 -0.51 -4.04 2.26
CA ALA A 81 -1.26 -4.70 1.19
C ALA A 81 -2.66 -5.13 1.66
N SER A 82 -2.75 -5.82 2.79
CA SER A 82 -4.01 -6.27 3.38
C SER A 82 -4.91 -5.08 3.75
N GLY A 83 -4.35 -4.07 4.42
CA GLY A 83 -5.09 -2.87 4.82
C GLY A 83 -5.65 -2.09 3.63
N MET A 84 -4.91 -2.00 2.52
CA MET A 84 -5.38 -1.33 1.30
C MET A 84 -6.52 -2.09 0.63
N VAL A 85 -6.44 -3.43 0.52
CA VAL A 85 -7.55 -4.23 -0.04
C VAL A 85 -8.80 -4.05 0.81
N VAL A 86 -8.69 -4.17 2.14
CA VAL A 86 -9.82 -3.95 3.06
C VAL A 86 -10.36 -2.53 2.93
N GLY A 87 -9.47 -1.53 2.92
CA GLY A 87 -9.83 -0.12 2.80
C GLY A 87 -10.57 0.22 1.51
N MET A 88 -10.31 -0.49 0.41
CA MET A 88 -11.07 -0.36 -0.85
C MET A 88 -12.44 -1.06 -0.82
N ASN A 89 -12.71 -1.90 0.18
CA ASN A 89 -13.90 -2.75 0.26
C ASN A 89 -14.82 -2.42 1.45
N ILE A 90 -14.63 -1.26 2.08
CA ILE A 90 -15.48 -0.77 3.16
C ILE A 90 -16.05 0.62 2.85
N PRO A 91 -17.21 0.98 3.40
CA PRO A 91 -17.75 2.33 3.32
C PRO A 91 -16.89 3.39 4.03
N ASP A 92 -17.02 4.66 3.62
CA ASP A 92 -16.26 5.80 4.18
C ASP A 92 -16.64 6.15 5.64
N ASP A 93 -17.78 5.68 6.13
CA ASP A 93 -18.25 5.90 7.51
C ASP A 93 -17.72 4.82 8.49
N LYS A 94 -16.84 3.92 8.02
CA LYS A 94 -16.22 2.87 8.84
C LYS A 94 -14.74 3.15 9.07
N LEU A 95 -14.25 2.75 10.24
CA LEU A 95 -12.84 2.84 10.62
C LEU A 95 -12.23 1.42 10.65
N PRO A 96 -11.49 0.98 9.62
CA PRO A 96 -10.83 -0.31 9.65
C PRO A 96 -9.68 -0.26 10.65
N LEU A 97 -9.62 -1.25 11.54
CA LEU A 97 -8.56 -1.37 12.54
C LEU A 97 -8.00 -2.79 12.53
N MET A 98 -6.70 -2.91 12.33
CA MET A 98 -6.00 -4.18 12.52
C MET A 98 -5.90 -4.47 14.01
N LYS A 99 -6.53 -5.57 14.45
CA LYS A 99 -6.55 -5.98 15.87
C LYS A 99 -5.44 -6.97 16.22
N SER A 100 -4.99 -7.73 15.25
CA SER A 100 -3.96 -8.75 15.40
C SER A 100 -3.20 -8.92 14.10
N LEU A 101 -1.89 -9.15 14.21
CA LEU A 101 -1.03 -9.53 13.11
C LEU A 101 -0.15 -10.69 13.58
N SER A 102 -0.01 -11.72 12.75
CA SER A 102 0.91 -12.83 12.98
C SER A 102 1.77 -13.02 11.73
N ALA A 103 3.07 -13.14 11.92
CA ALA A 103 4.04 -13.36 10.86
C ALA A 103 4.94 -14.54 11.24
N LYS A 104 5.31 -15.35 10.25
CA LYS A 104 6.24 -16.47 10.37
C LYS A 104 7.34 -16.28 9.32
N TYR A 105 8.58 -16.46 9.75
CA TYR A 105 9.79 -16.28 8.96
C TYR A 105 10.60 -17.56 8.95
#